data_AF-A0A644WBR9-F1
#
_entry.id   AF-A0A644WBR9-F1
#
_cell.length_a   1.000
_cell.length_b   1.000
_cell.length_c   1.000
_cell.angle_alpha   90.00
_cell.angle_beta   90.00
_cell.angle_gamma   90.00
#
_symmetry.space_group_name_H-M   'P 1'
#
loop_
_entity.id
_entity.type
_entity.pdbx_description
1 polymer ?
#
loop_
_entity_poly.entity_id
_entity_poly.type
_entity_poly.pdbx_seq_one_letter_code
_entity_poly.pdbx_strand_id
1 'polypeptide(L)'
;MNKLSQKEINGQLFHLSKEAIRTLVLESKCGLVDSVKNYKKISSSIDITTSGNFSPLLCIYRKSSPNYIHSKNYNGFDEESFKKDIAPITNALMTSSILNLTTYYSKFKDADEKLYSYSQIYKRLAKEQLDFYSVNLRNTEGIFIEKRNLSENNYKGFNLTEKNNKFKFSDQAFMMVSYNLYSMLYEDDDISEDYNKFSLEILQMLNEFKEKIYECSFEEICKILTAINIFYSNSKNNDAKILIVDLTDYLINKFDEKDYYVDTLDFTCLLLINLILSFKHTQMITFNEKAKEINNKLVSLYDDEKEVFLKLSGKKDLKYSCFDITFYFLAIIMYSKESNRYNEYKNMISSLYRKYFINSGLITCWPEAPTLDDAERYRGLTLNSSDMLEENFFRMPTTSTPASLGVAPIFNKSISYSKKKDSFSPSGSSFDSFKNMYIYQLIIFLFKDDFMRETNLIKSDLSYRNNDNNQTDETYTDDISLREDTIETPDANLEDIENTILISKNDDLTSN
;
A
#
# COMPACT_ATOMS: atom_id res chain seq x y z
N MET A 1 26.50 10.01 6.85
CA MET A 1 25.69 9.11 5.99
C MET A 1 24.43 9.88 5.61
N ASN A 2 24.12 10.02 4.31
CA ASN A 2 22.99 10.85 3.87
C ASN A 2 21.65 10.30 4.38
N LYS A 3 20.78 11.17 4.88
CA LYS A 3 19.43 10.81 5.32
C LYS A 3 18.58 10.49 4.09
N LEU A 4 17.95 9.31 4.06
CA LEU A 4 16.98 8.98 3.00
C LEU A 4 15.83 9.98 3.02
N SER A 5 15.43 10.42 1.83
CA SER A 5 14.20 11.16 1.60
C SER A 5 12.98 10.27 1.78
N GLN A 6 11.81 10.86 2.03
CA GLN A 6 10.56 10.09 2.11
C GLN A 6 10.18 9.45 0.77
N LYS A 7 10.59 10.04 -0.36
CA LYS A 7 10.40 9.43 -1.68
C LYS A 7 11.15 8.11 -1.79
N GLU A 8 12.43 8.08 -1.38
CA GLU A 8 13.22 6.85 -1.35
C GLU A 8 12.64 5.84 -0.36
N ILE A 9 12.24 6.27 0.84
CA ILE A 9 11.60 5.40 1.84
C ILE A 9 10.31 4.77 1.29
N ASN A 10 9.44 5.57 0.67
CA ASN A 10 8.21 5.09 0.06
C ASN A 10 8.53 4.13 -1.09
N GLY A 11 9.56 4.42 -1.89
CA GLY A 11 10.05 3.55 -2.95
C GLY A 11 10.52 2.19 -2.44
N GLN A 12 11.35 2.17 -1.40
CA GLN A 12 11.83 0.94 -0.79
C GLN A 12 10.67 0.11 -0.19
N LEU A 13 9.73 0.75 0.51
CA LEU A 13 8.58 0.06 1.11
C LEU A 13 7.61 -0.48 0.06
N PHE A 14 7.35 0.28 -1.02
CA PHE A 14 6.55 -0.19 -2.15
C PHE A 14 7.24 -1.38 -2.84
N HIS A 15 8.54 -1.25 -3.15
CA HIS A 15 9.33 -2.33 -3.78
C HIS A 15 9.32 -3.60 -2.94
N LEU A 16 9.58 -3.49 -1.63
CA LEU A 16 9.48 -4.58 -0.67
C LEU A 16 8.12 -5.26 -0.75
N SER A 17 7.03 -4.48 -0.73
CA SER A 17 5.66 -5.03 -0.70
C SER A 17 5.29 -5.69 -2.02
N LYS A 18 5.64 -5.09 -3.16
CA LYS A 18 5.44 -5.63 -4.51
C LYS A 18 6.11 -6.99 -4.66
N GLU A 19 7.41 -7.06 -4.35
CA GLU A 19 8.18 -8.30 -4.50
C GLU A 19 7.81 -9.35 -3.45
N ALA A 20 7.49 -8.95 -2.21
CA ALA A 20 7.00 -9.87 -1.20
C ALA A 20 5.66 -10.51 -1.61
N ILE A 21 4.72 -9.73 -2.18
CA ILE A 21 3.47 -10.28 -2.72
C ILE A 21 3.75 -11.23 -3.88
N ARG A 22 4.66 -10.88 -4.81
CA ARG A 22 5.07 -11.77 -5.91
C ARG A 22 5.56 -13.11 -5.38
N THR A 23 6.53 -13.08 -4.47
CA THR A 23 7.06 -14.29 -3.82
C THR A 23 5.99 -15.09 -3.08
N LEU A 24 5.18 -14.43 -2.25
CA LEU A 24 4.20 -15.12 -1.42
C LEU A 24 3.09 -15.76 -2.26
N VAL A 25 2.60 -15.05 -3.28
CA VAL A 25 1.44 -15.49 -4.09
C VAL A 25 1.84 -16.41 -5.23
N LEU A 26 3.04 -16.26 -5.79
CA LEU A 26 3.47 -17.03 -6.96
C LEU A 26 4.55 -18.06 -6.67
N GLU A 27 5.24 -18.05 -5.51
CA GLU A 27 6.42 -18.90 -5.30
C GLU A 27 6.39 -19.69 -3.97
N SER A 28 5.62 -19.25 -2.98
CA SER A 28 5.73 -19.81 -1.62
C SER A 28 5.16 -21.21 -1.43
N LYS A 29 4.18 -21.62 -2.25
CA LYS A 29 3.35 -22.82 -2.02
C LYS A 29 2.65 -22.88 -0.65
N CYS A 30 2.61 -21.77 0.10
CA CYS A 30 2.01 -21.68 1.44
C CYS A 30 0.48 -21.55 1.38
N GLY A 31 -0.18 -22.51 0.76
CA GLY A 31 -1.60 -22.42 0.50
C GLY A 31 -2.13 -23.52 -0.43
N LEU A 32 -3.34 -23.30 -0.94
CA LEU A 32 -3.88 -24.07 -2.06
C LEU A 32 -3.40 -23.45 -3.36
N VAL A 33 -2.87 -24.26 -4.27
CA VAL A 33 -2.22 -23.82 -5.50
C VAL A 33 -3.15 -24.06 -6.69
N ASP A 34 -3.26 -23.09 -7.59
CA ASP A 34 -3.95 -23.24 -8.87
C ASP A 34 -3.11 -24.04 -9.87
N SER A 35 -3.75 -24.57 -10.92
CA SER A 35 -3.05 -25.28 -11.97
C SER A 35 -2.14 -24.35 -12.78
N VAL A 36 -0.84 -24.61 -12.78
CA VAL A 36 0.14 -23.89 -13.63
C VAL A 36 -0.24 -23.92 -15.12
N LYS A 37 -0.99 -24.96 -15.56
CA LYS A 37 -1.49 -25.06 -16.94
C LYS A 37 -2.36 -23.87 -17.36
N ASN A 38 -3.03 -23.24 -16.40
CA ASN A 38 -3.84 -22.06 -16.63
C ASN A 38 -2.98 -20.87 -17.11
N TYR A 39 -1.69 -20.80 -16.76
CA TYR A 39 -0.86 -19.61 -17.00
C TYR A 39 0.15 -19.75 -18.14
N LYS A 40 0.38 -20.98 -18.64
CA LYS A 40 1.43 -21.27 -19.65
C LYS A 40 1.35 -20.45 -20.94
N LYS A 41 0.17 -19.97 -21.32
CA LYS A 41 -0.03 -19.17 -22.54
C LYS A 41 0.15 -17.67 -22.32
N ILE A 42 0.27 -17.22 -21.07
CA ILE A 42 0.27 -15.80 -20.71
C ILE A 42 1.68 -15.21 -20.74
N SER A 43 2.69 -16.02 -20.43
CA SER A 43 4.08 -15.59 -20.46
C SER A 43 4.96 -16.67 -21.07
N SER A 44 5.79 -16.25 -22.02
CA SER A 44 6.87 -17.05 -22.61
C SER A 44 7.93 -17.43 -21.56
N SER A 45 8.03 -16.69 -20.45
CA SER A 45 8.96 -16.94 -19.35
C SER A 45 8.49 -18.01 -18.36
N ILE A 46 7.25 -18.51 -18.46
CA ILE A 46 6.77 -19.67 -17.69
C ILE A 46 7.03 -20.92 -18.54
N ASP A 47 8.29 -21.30 -18.63
CA ASP A 47 8.74 -22.46 -19.39
C ASP A 47 8.83 -23.73 -18.49
N ILE A 48 9.25 -24.85 -19.08
CA ILE A 48 9.40 -26.12 -18.33
C ILE A 48 10.43 -25.99 -17.20
N THR A 49 11.44 -25.12 -17.34
CA THR A 49 12.54 -25.00 -16.37
C THR A 49 12.20 -24.09 -15.17
N THR A 50 11.34 -23.10 -15.35
CA THR A 50 10.87 -22.16 -14.30
C THR A 50 9.56 -22.59 -13.63
N SER A 51 8.81 -23.51 -14.25
CA SER A 51 7.51 -23.99 -13.73
C SER A 51 7.54 -24.62 -12.33
N GLY A 52 8.69 -25.12 -11.87
CA GLY A 52 8.86 -25.69 -10.53
C GLY A 52 8.76 -24.65 -9.40
N ASN A 53 9.06 -23.38 -9.73
CA ASN A 53 9.07 -22.25 -8.80
C ASN A 53 7.77 -21.44 -8.87
N PHE A 54 6.99 -21.60 -9.95
CA PHE A 54 5.72 -20.92 -10.15
C PHE A 54 4.56 -21.76 -9.58
N SER A 55 3.86 -21.19 -8.60
CA SER A 55 2.84 -21.81 -7.76
C SER A 55 1.78 -20.79 -7.36
N PRO A 56 0.96 -20.33 -8.31
CA PRO A 56 -0.07 -19.32 -8.06
C PRO A 56 -1.05 -19.81 -7.00
N LEU A 57 -1.23 -19.05 -5.92
CA LEU A 57 -2.09 -19.45 -4.79
C LEU A 57 -3.55 -19.08 -5.04
N LEU A 58 -4.46 -20.06 -4.93
CA LEU A 58 -5.91 -19.84 -4.80
C LEU A 58 -6.27 -19.27 -3.42
N CYS A 59 -5.57 -19.69 -2.37
CA CYS A 59 -5.70 -19.12 -1.04
C CYS A 59 -4.42 -19.35 -0.23
N ILE A 60 -4.17 -18.50 0.76
CA ILE A 60 -3.01 -18.58 1.64
C ILE A 60 -3.37 -19.16 3.02
N TYR A 61 -2.47 -19.98 3.56
CA TYR A 61 -2.57 -20.52 4.90
C TYR A 61 -2.16 -19.50 5.98
N ARG A 62 -2.56 -19.76 7.22
CA ARG A 62 -2.40 -18.82 8.33
C ARG A 62 -0.94 -18.58 8.73
N LYS A 63 -0.11 -19.62 8.74
CA LYS A 63 1.30 -19.52 9.16
C LYS A 63 2.19 -20.55 8.50
N SER A 64 3.46 -20.22 8.40
CA SER A 64 4.55 -21.13 8.02
C SER A 64 5.91 -20.62 8.54
N SER A 65 6.94 -21.43 8.33
CA SER A 65 8.32 -20.96 8.20
C SER A 65 8.47 -20.19 6.88
N PRO A 66 9.18 -19.05 6.85
CA PRO A 66 9.48 -18.32 5.63
C PRO A 66 10.72 -18.85 4.89
N ASN A 67 11.35 -19.92 5.39
CA ASN A 67 12.55 -20.48 4.78
C ASN A 67 12.18 -21.29 3.54
N TYR A 68 12.96 -21.14 2.48
CA TYR A 68 12.81 -21.93 1.26
C TYR A 68 13.49 -23.29 1.41
N ILE A 69 12.74 -24.34 1.09
CA ILE A 69 13.29 -25.68 0.89
C ILE A 69 13.49 -25.88 -0.61
N HIS A 70 14.76 -26.04 -1.01
CA HIS A 70 15.13 -26.36 -2.38
C HIS A 70 15.53 -27.84 -2.47
N SER A 71 14.76 -28.61 -3.22
CA SER A 71 15.06 -30.00 -3.56
C SER A 71 14.74 -30.26 -5.03
N LYS A 72 15.18 -31.40 -5.57
CA LYS A 72 14.91 -31.78 -6.97
C LYS A 72 13.42 -31.75 -7.35
N ASN A 73 12.52 -31.95 -6.38
CA ASN A 73 11.08 -32.09 -6.61
C ASN A 73 10.24 -31.01 -5.92
N TYR A 74 10.86 -30.11 -5.16
CA TYR A 74 10.16 -29.11 -4.36
C TYR A 74 10.98 -27.83 -4.28
N ASN A 75 10.36 -26.72 -4.65
CA ASN A 75 10.84 -25.38 -4.35
C ASN A 75 9.67 -24.58 -3.76
N GLY A 76 9.81 -24.08 -2.54
CA GLY A 76 8.76 -23.37 -1.80
C GLY A 76 9.06 -23.34 -0.31
N PHE A 77 8.10 -22.90 0.49
CA PHE A 77 8.24 -22.88 1.95
C PHE A 77 8.18 -24.27 2.55
N ASP A 78 8.67 -24.43 3.77
CA ASP A 78 8.60 -25.70 4.51
C ASP A 78 7.14 -26.17 4.76
N GLU A 79 6.70 -27.20 4.03
CA GLU A 79 5.33 -27.72 4.07
C GLU A 79 4.96 -28.29 5.45
N GLU A 80 5.94 -28.81 6.20
CA GLU A 80 5.72 -29.37 7.55
C GLU A 80 5.36 -28.25 8.56
N SER A 81 5.79 -27.03 8.29
CA SER A 81 5.53 -25.87 9.14
C SER A 81 4.13 -25.27 8.97
N PHE A 82 3.38 -25.70 7.95
CA PHE A 82 2.12 -25.04 7.56
C PHE A 82 1.02 -25.19 8.61
N LYS A 83 0.42 -24.06 8.98
CA LYS A 83 -0.85 -24.00 9.72
C LYS A 83 -1.98 -23.71 8.75
N LYS A 84 -2.60 -24.78 8.25
CA LYS A 84 -3.55 -24.80 7.12
C LYS A 84 -4.94 -24.20 7.40
N ASP A 85 -5.03 -23.24 8.31
CA ASP A 85 -6.24 -22.43 8.48
C ASP A 85 -6.27 -21.34 7.42
N ILE A 86 -7.46 -21.03 6.90
CA ILE A 86 -7.69 -20.07 5.83
C ILE A 86 -8.68 -19.03 6.34
N ALA A 87 -8.20 -17.80 6.52
CA ALA A 87 -9.02 -16.68 7.00
C ALA A 87 -9.50 -15.83 5.81
N PRO A 88 -10.79 -15.49 5.71
CA PRO A 88 -11.32 -14.69 4.61
C PRO A 88 -10.61 -13.35 4.44
N ILE A 89 -10.49 -12.55 5.51
CA ILE A 89 -9.82 -11.23 5.45
C ILE A 89 -8.39 -11.31 4.88
N THR A 90 -7.60 -12.32 5.28
CA THR A 90 -6.23 -12.49 4.79
C THR A 90 -6.20 -12.73 3.28
N ASN A 91 -7.14 -13.52 2.78
CA ASN A 91 -7.23 -13.88 1.37
C ASN A 91 -7.79 -12.74 0.52
N ALA A 92 -8.75 -11.99 1.06
CA ALA A 92 -9.21 -10.73 0.46
C ALA A 92 -8.07 -9.70 0.34
N LEU A 93 -7.26 -9.53 1.39
CA LEU A 93 -6.08 -8.64 1.35
C LEU A 93 -5.07 -9.09 0.29
N MET A 94 -4.82 -10.40 0.17
CA MET A 94 -3.95 -10.98 -0.87
C MET A 94 -4.48 -10.67 -2.28
N THR A 95 -5.76 -10.94 -2.54
CA THR A 95 -6.39 -10.70 -3.84
C THR A 95 -6.42 -9.21 -4.18
N SER A 96 -6.75 -8.35 -3.22
CA SER A 96 -6.71 -6.90 -3.41
C SER A 96 -5.30 -6.38 -3.69
N SER A 97 -4.26 -7.03 -3.12
CA SER A 97 -2.85 -6.68 -3.40
C SER A 97 -2.49 -6.94 -4.86
N ILE A 98 -2.79 -8.14 -5.37
CA ILE A 98 -2.47 -8.46 -6.77
C ILE A 98 -3.31 -7.67 -7.76
N LEU A 99 -4.56 -7.34 -7.43
CA LEU A 99 -5.41 -6.44 -8.22
C LEU A 99 -4.82 -5.03 -8.29
N ASN A 100 -4.36 -4.47 -7.18
CA ASN A 100 -3.68 -3.17 -7.22
C ASN A 100 -2.39 -3.24 -8.06
N LEU A 101 -1.62 -4.33 -7.93
CA LEU A 101 -0.38 -4.51 -8.70
C LEU A 101 -0.63 -4.74 -10.20
N THR A 102 -1.81 -5.18 -10.63
CA THR A 102 -2.10 -5.26 -12.08
C THR A 102 -2.05 -3.90 -12.74
N THR A 103 -2.55 -2.85 -12.05
CA THR A 103 -2.52 -1.47 -12.55
C THR A 103 -1.08 -0.97 -12.71
N TYR A 104 -0.19 -1.39 -11.81
CA TYR A 104 1.24 -1.10 -11.88
C TYR A 104 1.90 -1.81 -13.08
N TYR A 105 1.81 -3.14 -13.12
CA TYR A 105 2.43 -3.95 -14.16
C TYR A 105 1.85 -3.69 -15.56
N SER A 106 0.61 -3.20 -15.66
CA SER A 106 0.00 -2.81 -16.94
C SER A 106 0.76 -1.68 -17.64
N LYS A 107 1.52 -0.85 -16.89
CA LYS A 107 2.30 0.27 -17.45
C LYS A 107 3.53 -0.17 -18.22
N PHE A 108 3.92 -1.44 -18.09
CA PHE A 108 5.05 -2.02 -18.82
C PHE A 108 4.64 -2.59 -20.18
N LYS A 109 3.37 -2.45 -20.57
CA LYS A 109 2.91 -2.85 -21.90
C LYS A 109 3.78 -2.18 -22.96
N ASP A 110 4.21 -2.97 -23.95
CA ASP A 110 5.08 -2.56 -25.06
C ASP A 110 6.53 -2.16 -24.65
N ALA A 111 6.84 -2.06 -23.35
CA ALA A 111 8.17 -1.72 -22.84
C ALA A 111 8.91 -2.95 -22.27
N ASP A 112 8.23 -3.79 -21.51
CA ASP A 112 8.79 -5.02 -20.93
C ASP A 112 7.71 -6.12 -20.89
N GLU A 113 7.84 -7.12 -21.77
CA GLU A 113 6.89 -8.23 -21.91
C GLU A 113 6.78 -9.06 -20.61
N LYS A 114 7.91 -9.28 -19.92
CA LYS A 114 7.96 -10.09 -18.72
C LYS A 114 7.22 -9.40 -17.58
N LEU A 115 7.50 -8.12 -17.34
CA LEU A 115 6.80 -7.33 -16.31
C LEU A 115 5.34 -7.14 -16.66
N TYR A 116 5.01 -6.86 -17.92
CA TYR A 116 3.63 -6.76 -18.37
C TYR A 116 2.86 -8.08 -18.16
N SER A 117 3.51 -9.23 -18.33
CA SER A 117 2.86 -10.53 -18.13
C SER A 117 2.35 -10.74 -16.70
N TYR A 118 2.98 -10.12 -15.69
CA TYR A 118 2.46 -10.16 -14.32
C TYR A 118 1.08 -9.51 -14.20
N SER A 119 0.78 -8.47 -14.98
CA SER A 119 -0.56 -7.85 -15.00
C SER A 119 -1.62 -8.87 -15.43
N GLN A 120 -1.30 -9.70 -16.42
CA GLN A 120 -2.21 -10.72 -16.97
C GLN A 120 -2.33 -11.93 -16.05
N ILE A 121 -1.21 -12.38 -15.46
CA ILE A 121 -1.19 -13.47 -14.48
C ILE A 121 -2.04 -13.08 -13.27
N TYR A 122 -1.84 -11.88 -12.71
CA TYR A 122 -2.59 -11.42 -11.55
C TYR A 122 -4.07 -11.15 -11.86
N LYS A 123 -4.42 -10.61 -13.03
CA LYS A 123 -5.83 -10.49 -13.45
C LYS A 123 -6.51 -11.86 -13.39
N ARG A 124 -5.90 -12.84 -14.07
CA ARG A 124 -6.45 -14.20 -14.13
C ARG A 124 -6.52 -14.84 -12.74
N LEU A 125 -5.43 -14.79 -11.98
CA LEU A 125 -5.38 -15.39 -10.65
C LEU A 125 -6.40 -14.75 -9.70
N ALA A 126 -6.59 -13.44 -9.76
CA ALA A 126 -7.60 -12.77 -8.95
C ALA A 126 -9.02 -13.28 -9.24
N LYS A 127 -9.36 -13.54 -10.52
CA LYS A 127 -10.63 -14.17 -10.90
C LYS A 127 -10.77 -15.57 -10.28
N GLU A 128 -9.77 -16.42 -10.48
CA GLU A 128 -9.77 -17.80 -9.93
C GLU A 128 -9.86 -17.79 -8.40
N GLN A 129 -9.21 -16.84 -7.73
CA GLN A 129 -9.28 -16.63 -6.28
C GLN A 129 -10.71 -16.25 -5.84
N LEU A 130 -11.33 -15.26 -6.49
CA LEU A 130 -12.68 -14.80 -6.15
C LEU A 130 -13.74 -15.87 -6.41
N ASP A 131 -13.63 -16.61 -7.52
CA ASP A 131 -14.50 -17.76 -7.80
C ASP A 131 -14.31 -18.84 -6.72
N PHE A 132 -13.07 -19.16 -6.39
CA PHE A 132 -12.75 -20.12 -5.33
C PHE A 132 -13.33 -19.69 -3.96
N TYR A 133 -13.19 -18.43 -3.56
CA TYR A 133 -13.71 -17.94 -2.28
C TYR A 133 -15.22 -18.06 -2.20
N SER A 134 -15.93 -17.66 -3.28
CA SER A 134 -17.38 -17.69 -3.33
C SER A 134 -17.93 -19.12 -3.15
N VAL A 135 -17.23 -20.13 -3.67
CA VAL A 135 -17.68 -21.52 -3.58
C VAL A 135 -17.25 -22.16 -2.27
N ASN A 136 -16.04 -21.86 -1.79
CA ASN A 136 -15.39 -22.70 -0.78
C ASN A 136 -15.21 -22.03 0.60
N LEU A 137 -15.25 -20.70 0.68
CA LEU A 137 -15.03 -19.96 1.93
C LEU A 137 -16.32 -19.44 2.57
N ARG A 138 -17.48 -19.64 1.91
CA ARG A 138 -18.79 -19.33 2.49
C ARG A 138 -19.35 -20.50 3.29
N ASN A 139 -20.18 -20.23 4.29
CA ASN A 139 -20.99 -21.24 4.97
C ASN A 139 -22.34 -21.43 4.24
N THR A 140 -23.23 -22.24 4.82
CA THR A 140 -24.59 -22.48 4.27
C THR A 140 -25.48 -21.25 4.25
N GLU A 141 -25.17 -20.21 5.04
CA GLU A 141 -25.90 -18.94 5.09
C GLU A 141 -25.33 -17.92 4.09
N GLY A 142 -24.29 -18.29 3.34
CA GLY A 142 -23.66 -17.41 2.35
C GLY A 142 -22.68 -16.38 2.93
N ILE A 143 -22.28 -16.51 4.20
CA ILE A 143 -21.28 -15.61 4.83
C ILE A 143 -19.88 -16.21 4.77
N PHE A 144 -18.87 -15.37 4.59
CA PHE A 144 -17.47 -15.81 4.60
C PHE A 144 -17.02 -16.14 6.03
N ILE A 145 -16.43 -17.33 6.22
CA ILE A 145 -15.96 -17.79 7.53
C ILE A 145 -14.59 -18.48 7.43
N GLU A 146 -13.90 -18.62 8.57
CA GLU A 146 -12.60 -19.32 8.64
C GLU A 146 -12.78 -20.82 8.33
N LYS A 147 -12.01 -21.30 7.34
CA LYS A 147 -11.96 -22.72 6.96
C LYS A 147 -10.61 -23.33 7.36
N ARG A 148 -10.53 -24.65 7.40
CA ARG A 148 -9.28 -25.41 7.57
C ARG A 148 -9.17 -26.48 6.49
N ASN A 149 -8.00 -26.58 5.87
CA ASN A 149 -7.70 -27.71 4.99
C ASN A 149 -7.21 -28.92 5.80
N LEU A 150 -7.89 -30.06 5.64
CA LEU A 150 -7.58 -31.34 6.26
C LEU A 150 -6.74 -32.26 5.38
N SER A 151 -6.52 -31.91 4.11
CA SER A 151 -5.66 -32.71 3.22
C SER A 151 -4.23 -32.78 3.76
N GLU A 152 -3.65 -33.98 3.77
CA GLU A 152 -2.25 -34.20 4.15
C GLU A 152 -1.31 -33.47 3.16
N ASN A 153 -1.56 -33.61 1.85
CA ASN A 153 -0.77 -33.01 0.79
C ASN A 153 -1.55 -31.94 0.02
N ASN A 154 -0.90 -30.83 -0.35
CA ASN A 154 -1.56 -29.69 -1.00
C ASN A 154 -1.72 -29.84 -2.54
N TYR A 155 -1.16 -30.90 -3.14
CA TYR A 155 -1.08 -31.08 -4.61
C TYR A 155 -2.15 -32.03 -5.22
N LYS A 156 -2.89 -32.77 -4.39
CA LYS A 156 -3.85 -33.80 -4.84
C LYS A 156 -5.32 -33.41 -4.58
N GLY A 157 -5.58 -32.12 -4.39
CA GLY A 157 -6.89 -31.56 -4.02
C GLY A 157 -6.94 -31.09 -2.57
N PHE A 158 -8.09 -30.56 -2.17
CA PHE A 158 -8.32 -29.97 -0.85
C PHE A 158 -9.55 -30.58 -0.18
N ASN A 159 -9.55 -30.57 1.15
CA ASN A 159 -10.71 -30.92 1.97
C ASN A 159 -10.92 -29.81 3.00
N LEU A 160 -11.87 -28.92 2.72
CA LEU A 160 -12.13 -27.75 3.54
C LEU A 160 -13.27 -28.02 4.52
N THR A 161 -13.01 -27.73 5.79
CA THR A 161 -14.00 -27.81 6.86
C THR A 161 -14.12 -26.48 7.58
N GLU A 162 -15.30 -26.22 8.15
CA GLU A 162 -15.52 -25.04 8.98
C GLU A 162 -14.72 -25.17 10.27
N LYS A 163 -13.89 -24.17 10.57
CA LYS A 163 -13.09 -24.18 11.79
C LYS A 163 -13.75 -23.36 12.90
N ASN A 164 -14.32 -22.22 12.54
CA ASN A 164 -14.94 -21.29 13.47
C ASN A 164 -16.11 -20.61 12.78
N ASN A 165 -17.32 -20.81 13.32
CA ASN A 165 -18.54 -20.21 12.81
C ASN A 165 -18.77 -18.79 13.36
N LYS A 166 -17.76 -18.21 14.03
CA LYS A 166 -17.80 -16.83 14.48
C LYS A 166 -17.73 -15.89 13.28
N PHE A 167 -18.89 -15.36 12.93
CA PHE A 167 -19.04 -14.27 11.99
C PHE A 167 -18.16 -13.06 12.39
N LYS A 168 -17.57 -12.42 11.39
CA LYS A 168 -16.86 -11.15 11.52
C LYS A 168 -17.25 -10.23 10.38
N PHE A 169 -17.60 -9.00 10.73
CA PHE A 169 -17.88 -7.96 9.75
C PHE A 169 -16.64 -7.58 8.95
N SER A 170 -15.44 -7.59 9.55
CA SER A 170 -14.21 -7.28 8.80
C SER A 170 -13.90 -8.32 7.72
N ASP A 171 -14.20 -9.61 7.96
CA ASP A 171 -14.05 -10.65 6.93
C ASP A 171 -14.94 -10.35 5.71
N GLN A 172 -16.19 -9.90 5.94
CA GLN A 172 -17.10 -9.53 4.84
C GLN A 172 -16.66 -8.24 4.16
N ALA A 173 -16.31 -7.21 4.93
CA ALA A 173 -15.96 -5.89 4.41
C ALA A 173 -14.71 -5.92 3.51
N PHE A 174 -13.70 -6.74 3.83
CA PHE A 174 -12.54 -6.89 2.94
C PHE A 174 -12.84 -7.75 1.70
N MET A 175 -13.74 -8.75 1.81
CA MET A 175 -14.23 -9.47 0.62
C MET A 175 -14.97 -8.52 -0.33
N MET A 176 -15.86 -7.66 0.19
CA MET A 176 -16.54 -6.59 -0.56
C MET A 176 -15.53 -5.76 -1.36
N VAL A 177 -14.44 -5.30 -0.74
CA VAL A 177 -13.36 -4.56 -1.42
C VAL A 177 -12.79 -5.33 -2.60
N SER A 178 -12.52 -6.62 -2.43
CA SER A 178 -11.84 -7.44 -3.45
C SER A 178 -12.73 -7.67 -4.68
N TYR A 179 -14.00 -8.02 -4.47
CA TYR A 179 -14.97 -8.22 -5.55
C TYR A 179 -15.24 -6.92 -6.31
N ASN A 180 -15.44 -5.80 -5.59
CA ASN A 180 -15.66 -4.51 -6.25
C ASN A 180 -14.41 -4.05 -7.02
N LEU A 181 -13.22 -4.18 -6.43
CA LEU A 181 -11.99 -3.78 -7.11
C LEU A 181 -11.78 -4.56 -8.42
N TYR A 182 -12.08 -5.86 -8.45
CA TYR A 182 -12.04 -6.62 -9.72
C TYR A 182 -13.03 -6.02 -10.73
N SER A 183 -14.29 -5.85 -10.34
CA SER A 183 -15.34 -5.38 -11.24
C SER A 183 -15.03 -4.00 -11.84
N MET A 184 -14.40 -3.11 -11.05
CA MET A 184 -14.02 -1.78 -11.50
C MET A 184 -12.81 -1.77 -12.43
N LEU A 185 -11.85 -2.66 -12.22
CA LEU A 185 -10.65 -2.73 -13.06
C LEU A 185 -10.91 -3.43 -14.40
N TYR A 186 -11.94 -4.27 -14.46
CA TYR A 186 -12.22 -5.14 -15.62
C TYR A 186 -13.71 -5.14 -15.96
N GLU A 187 -14.30 -3.96 -16.15
CA GLU A 187 -15.74 -3.79 -16.44
C GLU A 187 -16.23 -4.61 -17.64
N ASP A 188 -15.36 -4.85 -18.62
CA ASP A 188 -15.66 -5.63 -19.83
C ASP A 188 -15.68 -7.16 -19.62
N ASP A 189 -15.22 -7.67 -18.47
CA ASP A 189 -15.28 -9.11 -18.18
C ASP A 189 -16.72 -9.50 -17.81
N ASP A 190 -17.26 -10.57 -18.40
CA ASP A 190 -18.65 -11.02 -18.19
C ASP A 190 -19.06 -11.21 -16.71
N ILE A 191 -18.11 -11.53 -15.83
CA ILE A 191 -18.36 -11.78 -14.40
C ILE A 191 -18.40 -10.49 -13.56
N SER A 192 -17.95 -9.36 -14.12
CA SER A 192 -17.74 -8.13 -13.38
C SER A 192 -19.03 -7.53 -12.84
N GLU A 193 -20.15 -7.65 -13.57
CA GLU A 193 -21.46 -7.21 -13.09
C GLU A 193 -21.89 -8.01 -11.84
N ASP A 194 -21.72 -9.34 -11.87
CA ASP A 194 -22.04 -10.23 -10.74
C ASP A 194 -21.17 -9.93 -9.52
N TYR A 195 -19.87 -9.71 -9.73
CA TYR A 195 -18.95 -9.34 -8.66
C TYR A 195 -19.29 -7.97 -8.05
N ASN A 196 -19.65 -6.98 -8.88
CA ASN A 196 -20.07 -5.68 -8.38
C ASN A 196 -21.35 -5.81 -7.56
N LYS A 197 -22.36 -6.52 -8.08
CA LYS A 197 -23.61 -6.78 -7.37
C LYS A 197 -23.37 -7.47 -6.02
N PHE A 198 -22.56 -8.53 -6.00
CA PHE A 198 -22.23 -9.24 -4.78
C PHE A 198 -21.50 -8.35 -3.75
N SER A 199 -20.62 -7.46 -4.22
CA SER A 199 -19.99 -6.48 -3.34
C SER A 199 -21.01 -5.50 -2.74
N LEU A 200 -21.95 -5.00 -3.54
CA LEU A 200 -23.00 -4.09 -3.08
C LEU A 200 -23.98 -4.77 -2.10
N GLU A 201 -24.26 -6.07 -2.27
CA GLU A 201 -25.04 -6.86 -1.29
C GLU A 201 -24.34 -6.91 0.07
N ILE A 202 -23.00 -7.05 0.10
CA ILE A 202 -22.22 -7.00 1.35
C ILE A 202 -22.26 -5.59 1.94
N LEU A 203 -22.14 -4.54 1.13
CA LEU A 203 -22.26 -3.15 1.61
C LEU A 203 -23.63 -2.90 2.24
N GLN A 204 -24.70 -3.36 1.59
CA GLN A 204 -26.05 -3.28 2.12
C GLN A 204 -26.17 -3.99 3.47
N MET A 205 -25.61 -5.19 3.61
CA MET A 205 -25.54 -5.90 4.89
C MET A 205 -24.81 -5.08 5.97
N LEU A 206 -23.67 -4.45 5.64
CA LEU A 206 -22.97 -3.60 6.61
C LEU A 206 -23.82 -2.40 7.05
N ASN A 207 -24.57 -1.79 6.14
CA ASN A 207 -25.48 -0.68 6.44
C ASN A 207 -26.66 -1.11 7.32
N GLU A 208 -27.29 -2.25 7.00
CA GLU A 208 -28.45 -2.78 7.74
C GLU A 208 -28.09 -3.25 9.15
N PHE A 209 -26.90 -3.82 9.33
CA PHE A 209 -26.44 -4.36 10.61
C PHE A 209 -25.50 -3.42 11.39
N LYS A 210 -25.53 -2.11 11.11
CA LYS A 210 -24.64 -1.13 11.75
C LYS A 210 -24.69 -1.14 13.28
N GLU A 211 -25.87 -1.36 13.87
CA GLU A 211 -26.02 -1.46 15.33
C GLU A 211 -25.19 -2.63 15.92
N LYS A 212 -25.08 -3.73 15.17
CA LYS A 212 -24.23 -4.87 15.54
C LYS A 212 -22.74 -4.61 15.30
N ILE A 213 -22.40 -3.72 14.38
CA ILE A 213 -21.04 -3.25 14.19
C ILE A 213 -20.59 -2.43 15.42
N TYR A 214 -21.45 -1.57 15.98
CA TYR A 214 -21.11 -0.79 17.18
C TYR A 214 -20.78 -1.65 18.40
N GLU A 215 -21.45 -2.81 18.53
CA GLU A 215 -21.20 -3.80 19.59
C GLU A 215 -19.81 -4.48 19.47
N CYS A 216 -19.11 -4.33 18.33
CA CYS A 216 -17.79 -4.93 18.11
C CYS A 216 -16.67 -4.22 18.87
N SER A 217 -15.51 -4.89 18.97
CA SER A 217 -14.32 -4.28 19.57
C SER A 217 -13.80 -3.11 18.74
N PHE A 218 -13.10 -2.17 19.39
CA PHE A 218 -12.42 -1.06 18.72
C PHE A 218 -11.57 -1.53 17.52
N GLU A 219 -10.80 -2.60 17.71
CA GLU A 219 -9.97 -3.18 16.65
C GLU A 219 -10.77 -3.67 15.44
N GLU A 220 -11.92 -4.28 15.66
CA GLU A 220 -12.78 -4.82 14.60
C GLU A 220 -13.41 -3.68 13.80
N ILE A 221 -13.91 -2.65 14.49
CA ILE A 221 -14.51 -1.46 13.84
C ILE A 221 -13.44 -0.69 13.06
N CYS A 222 -12.21 -0.54 13.58
CA CYS A 222 -11.11 0.06 12.83
C CYS A 222 -10.83 -0.68 11.51
N LYS A 223 -10.85 -2.03 11.50
CA LYS A 223 -10.66 -2.81 10.27
C LYS A 223 -11.81 -2.62 9.28
N ILE A 224 -13.05 -2.60 9.77
CA ILE A 224 -14.24 -2.36 8.93
C ILE A 224 -14.14 -0.98 8.29
N LEU A 225 -13.82 0.06 9.08
CA LEU A 225 -13.64 1.42 8.58
C LEU A 225 -12.47 1.51 7.57
N THR A 226 -11.37 0.78 7.78
CA THR A 226 -10.29 0.69 6.79
C THR A 226 -10.79 0.10 5.47
N ALA A 227 -11.53 -1.01 5.51
CA ALA A 227 -12.09 -1.63 4.32
C ALA A 227 -13.05 -0.69 3.57
N ILE A 228 -13.94 0.01 4.27
CA ILE A 228 -14.90 0.92 3.65
C ILE A 228 -14.20 2.15 3.06
N ASN A 229 -13.17 2.69 3.72
CA ASN A 229 -12.34 3.78 3.15
C ASN A 229 -11.64 3.33 1.85
N ILE A 230 -11.09 2.11 1.81
CA ILE A 230 -10.49 1.55 0.59
C ILE A 230 -11.55 1.37 -0.50
N PHE A 231 -12.71 0.80 -0.15
CA PHE A 231 -13.83 0.63 -1.08
C PHE A 231 -14.25 1.97 -1.68
N TYR A 232 -14.51 2.98 -0.84
CA TYR A 232 -14.90 4.31 -1.30
C TYR A 232 -13.80 4.98 -2.14
N SER A 233 -12.53 4.80 -1.78
CA SER A 233 -11.40 5.33 -2.56
C SER A 233 -11.46 4.88 -4.02
N ASN A 234 -11.91 3.65 -4.28
CA ASN A 234 -12.06 3.10 -5.62
C ASN A 234 -13.43 3.45 -6.22
N SER A 235 -14.53 3.12 -5.54
CA SER A 235 -15.89 3.12 -6.11
C SER A 235 -16.59 4.47 -6.10
N LYS A 236 -16.17 5.40 -5.21
CA LYS A 236 -16.88 6.67 -4.93
C LYS A 236 -18.36 6.47 -4.57
N ASN A 237 -18.74 5.30 -4.04
CA ASN A 237 -20.12 4.98 -3.70
C ASN A 237 -20.65 5.82 -2.51
N ASN A 238 -21.81 6.44 -2.65
CA ASN A 238 -22.36 7.34 -1.64
C ASN A 238 -22.81 6.65 -0.34
N ASP A 239 -23.33 5.41 -0.41
CA ASP A 239 -23.77 4.68 0.78
C ASP A 239 -22.56 4.32 1.65
N ALA A 240 -21.44 3.93 1.03
CA ALA A 240 -20.17 3.74 1.72
C ALA A 240 -19.67 5.03 2.37
N LYS A 241 -19.85 6.19 1.73
CA LYS A 241 -19.51 7.49 2.31
C LYS A 241 -20.30 7.79 3.58
N ILE A 242 -21.60 7.49 3.56
CA ILE A 242 -22.48 7.66 4.73
C ILE A 242 -22.01 6.76 5.87
N LEU A 243 -21.69 5.49 5.57
CA LEU A 243 -21.18 4.56 6.56
C LEU A 243 -19.80 4.98 7.11
N ILE A 244 -18.92 5.58 6.29
CA ILE A 244 -17.66 6.16 6.74
C ILE A 244 -17.92 7.26 7.79
N VAL A 245 -18.85 8.17 7.52
CA VAL A 245 -19.20 9.24 8.46
C VAL A 245 -19.65 8.65 9.80
N ASP A 246 -20.61 7.74 9.75
CA ASP A 246 -21.24 7.12 10.93
C ASP A 246 -20.21 6.34 11.78
N LEU A 247 -19.45 5.43 11.16
CA LEU A 247 -18.45 4.62 11.87
C LEU A 247 -17.27 5.46 12.39
N THR A 248 -16.88 6.51 11.66
CA THR A 248 -15.79 7.39 12.12
C THR A 248 -16.22 8.16 13.36
N ASP A 249 -17.41 8.77 13.35
CA ASP A 249 -17.94 9.49 14.52
C ASP A 249 -18.08 8.55 15.74
N TYR A 250 -18.63 7.35 15.52
CA TYR A 250 -18.71 6.34 16.57
C TYR A 250 -17.33 5.94 17.12
N LEU A 251 -16.33 5.73 16.25
CA LEU A 251 -14.97 5.37 16.66
C LEU A 251 -14.29 6.48 17.45
N ILE A 252 -14.53 7.76 17.12
CA ILE A 252 -14.00 8.90 17.90
C ILE A 252 -14.55 8.84 19.32
N ASN A 253 -15.88 8.72 19.45
CA ASN A 253 -16.53 8.63 20.76
C ASN A 253 -16.02 7.43 21.56
N LYS A 254 -15.96 6.25 20.93
CA LYS A 254 -15.45 5.03 21.56
C LYS A 254 -13.99 5.17 21.98
N PHE A 255 -13.17 5.83 21.18
CA PHE A 255 -11.76 6.09 21.48
C PHE A 255 -11.60 6.98 22.72
N ASP A 256 -12.51 7.93 22.93
CA ASP A 256 -12.46 8.86 24.07
C ASP A 256 -12.92 8.24 25.40
N GLU A 257 -13.59 7.09 25.36
CA GLU A 257 -14.02 6.35 26.56
C GLU A 257 -12.86 5.63 27.27
N LYS A 258 -11.74 5.38 26.60
CA LYS A 258 -10.62 4.58 27.13
C LYS A 258 -9.26 5.04 26.59
N ASP A 259 -8.22 4.95 27.42
CA ASP A 259 -6.83 5.16 26.96
C ASP A 259 -6.32 3.99 26.09
N TYR A 260 -6.56 4.06 24.78
CA TYR A 260 -6.09 3.07 23.81
C TYR A 260 -4.60 3.21 23.44
N TYR A 261 -3.91 4.30 23.85
CA TYR A 261 -2.48 4.46 23.59
C TYR A 261 -1.62 3.46 24.36
N VAL A 262 -2.10 2.98 25.51
CA VAL A 262 -1.41 1.99 26.34
C VAL A 262 -1.63 0.56 25.84
N ASP A 263 -2.89 0.21 25.57
CA ASP A 263 -3.30 -1.18 25.34
C ASP A 263 -3.22 -1.62 23.88
N THR A 264 -3.56 -0.73 22.94
CA THR A 264 -3.71 -1.05 21.51
C THR A 264 -3.17 0.10 20.64
N LEU A 265 -1.91 0.43 20.83
CA LEU A 265 -1.22 1.50 20.10
C LEU A 265 -1.28 1.29 18.58
N ASP A 266 -1.16 0.05 18.11
CA ASP A 266 -1.32 -0.32 16.70
C ASP A 266 -2.68 0.14 16.14
N PHE A 267 -3.78 -0.18 16.81
CA PHE A 267 -5.12 0.24 16.37
C PHE A 267 -5.41 1.72 16.59
N THR A 268 -4.71 2.37 17.53
CA THR A 268 -4.71 3.84 17.63
C THR A 268 -4.07 4.47 16.40
N CYS A 269 -2.95 3.92 15.92
CA CYS A 269 -2.31 4.37 14.69
C CYS A 269 -3.18 4.06 13.46
N LEU A 270 -3.85 2.91 13.42
CA LEU A 270 -4.80 2.59 12.36
C LEU A 270 -6.02 3.52 12.37
N LEU A 271 -6.51 3.93 13.55
CA LEU A 271 -7.56 4.95 13.66
C LEU A 271 -7.09 6.29 13.06
N LEU A 272 -5.86 6.73 13.34
CA LEU A 272 -5.31 7.94 12.72
C LEU A 272 -5.28 7.83 11.18
N ILE A 273 -4.83 6.70 10.64
CA ILE A 273 -4.87 6.43 9.19
C ILE A 273 -6.31 6.54 8.66
N ASN A 274 -7.27 5.91 9.34
CA ASN A 274 -8.68 5.95 8.96
C ASN A 274 -9.26 7.37 9.05
N LEU A 275 -8.92 8.17 10.05
CA LEU A 275 -9.38 9.56 10.19
C LEU A 275 -8.89 10.42 9.03
N ILE A 276 -7.63 10.27 8.62
CA ILE A 276 -7.06 10.98 7.47
C ILE A 276 -7.78 10.60 6.18
N LEU A 277 -8.00 9.30 5.94
CA LEU A 277 -8.76 8.82 4.77
C LEU A 277 -10.21 9.32 4.79
N SER A 278 -10.87 9.20 5.94
CA SER A 278 -12.26 9.62 6.11
C SER A 278 -12.40 11.13 5.88
N PHE A 279 -11.50 11.94 6.44
CA PHE A 279 -11.44 13.38 6.17
C PHE A 279 -11.27 13.68 4.69
N LYS A 280 -10.35 12.99 3.99
CA LYS A 280 -10.16 13.18 2.54
C LYS A 280 -11.44 12.90 1.76
N HIS A 281 -12.25 11.96 2.19
CA HIS A 281 -13.49 11.56 1.53
C HIS A 281 -14.68 12.46 1.87
N THR A 282 -14.76 12.94 3.12
CA THR A 282 -15.96 13.62 3.66
C THR A 282 -15.77 15.13 3.87
N GLN A 283 -14.52 15.57 4.01
CA GLN A 283 -14.11 16.94 4.39
C GLN A 283 -14.66 17.37 5.77
N MET A 284 -14.99 16.42 6.65
CA MET A 284 -15.47 16.71 8.00
C MET A 284 -14.33 17.16 8.92
N ILE A 285 -14.41 18.41 9.39
CA ILE A 285 -13.37 19.07 10.19
C ILE A 285 -13.07 18.30 11.48
N THR A 286 -14.10 17.76 12.14
CA THR A 286 -13.96 16.98 13.38
C THR A 286 -13.02 15.79 13.21
N PHE A 287 -13.01 15.14 12.04
CA PHE A 287 -12.11 14.02 11.75
C PHE A 287 -10.66 14.48 11.68
N ASN A 288 -10.42 15.64 11.05
CA ASN A 288 -9.10 16.23 10.94
C ASN A 288 -8.58 16.74 12.30
N GLU A 289 -9.45 17.36 13.11
CA GLU A 289 -9.10 17.80 14.47
C GLU A 289 -8.70 16.61 15.35
N LYS A 290 -9.47 15.51 15.29
CA LYS A 290 -9.12 14.30 16.02
C LYS A 290 -7.84 13.66 15.50
N ALA A 291 -7.62 13.64 14.19
CA ALA A 291 -6.37 13.16 13.60
C ALA A 291 -5.17 13.96 14.12
N LYS A 292 -5.29 15.29 14.20
CA LYS A 292 -4.24 16.17 14.75
C LYS A 292 -3.98 15.89 16.23
N GLU A 293 -5.02 15.71 17.04
CA GLU A 293 -4.89 15.35 18.46
C GLU A 293 -4.11 14.04 18.63
N ILE A 294 -4.52 12.98 17.92
CA ILE A 294 -3.87 11.67 18.00
C ILE A 294 -2.42 11.76 17.51
N ASN A 295 -2.18 12.44 16.38
CA ASN A 295 -0.83 12.61 15.85
C ASN A 295 0.09 13.33 16.83
N ASN A 296 -0.37 14.41 17.45
CA ASN A 296 0.42 15.13 18.47
C ASN A 296 0.80 14.20 19.63
N LYS A 297 -0.13 13.35 20.07
CA LYS A 297 0.16 12.35 21.11
C LYS A 297 1.17 11.32 20.64
N LEU A 298 1.04 10.79 19.42
CA LEU A 298 2.00 9.82 18.86
C LEU A 298 3.41 10.41 18.71
N VAL A 299 3.52 11.66 18.27
CA VAL A 299 4.80 12.39 18.18
C VAL A 299 5.42 12.56 19.56
N SER A 300 4.62 12.83 20.59
CA SER A 300 5.14 12.92 21.98
C SER A 300 5.72 11.60 22.52
N LEU A 301 5.44 10.47 21.88
CA LEU A 301 6.04 9.18 22.23
C LEU A 301 7.42 8.97 21.60
N TYR A 302 7.80 9.79 20.62
CA TYR A 302 9.09 9.69 19.95
C TYR A 302 10.21 10.21 20.85
N ASP A 303 11.28 9.44 20.97
CA ASP A 303 12.50 9.79 21.70
C ASP A 303 13.57 10.14 20.64
N ASP A 304 13.85 11.43 20.50
CA ASP A 304 14.82 11.95 19.51
C ASP A 304 16.23 11.41 19.71
N GLU A 305 16.65 11.18 20.96
CA GLU A 305 18.00 10.69 21.28
C GLU A 305 18.16 9.22 20.87
N LYS A 306 17.14 8.40 21.14
CA LYS A 306 17.17 6.96 20.85
C LYS A 306 16.66 6.60 19.45
N GLU A 307 16.02 7.55 18.78
CA GLU A 307 15.40 7.40 17.45
C GLU A 307 14.32 6.29 17.41
N VAL A 308 13.56 6.16 18.50
CA VAL A 308 12.50 5.15 18.67
C VAL A 308 11.26 5.79 19.27
N PHE A 309 10.08 5.21 19.05
CA PHE A 309 8.90 5.58 19.84
C PHE A 309 8.78 4.68 21.06
N LEU A 310 8.53 5.26 22.23
CA LEU A 310 8.43 4.55 23.50
C LEU A 310 6.97 4.25 23.81
N LYS A 311 6.62 2.96 23.86
CA LYS A 311 5.31 2.54 24.41
C LYS A 311 5.18 3.01 25.86
N LEU A 312 3.97 3.39 26.24
CA LEU A 312 3.59 3.79 27.60
C LEU A 312 3.64 2.58 28.55
N SER A 313 4.85 2.10 28.83
CA SER A 313 5.11 0.89 29.61
C SER A 313 6.35 1.09 30.48
N GLY A 314 6.20 0.80 31.77
CA GLY A 314 7.30 0.80 32.75
C GLY A 314 8.32 -0.32 32.57
N LYS A 315 8.14 -1.20 31.57
CA LYS A 315 9.04 -2.34 31.33
C LYS A 315 10.42 -1.87 30.83
N LYS A 316 11.46 -2.59 31.26
CA LYS A 316 12.85 -2.38 30.86
C LYS A 316 13.08 -2.73 29.39
N ASP A 317 12.46 -3.83 28.94
CA ASP A 317 12.45 -4.25 27.55
C ASP A 317 11.04 -4.09 26.98
N LEU A 318 10.96 -3.47 25.81
CA LEU A 318 9.70 -3.20 25.12
C LEU A 318 9.52 -4.19 23.98
N LYS A 319 8.36 -4.83 23.92
CA LYS A 319 7.98 -5.69 22.80
C LYS A 319 7.12 -4.92 21.81
N TYR A 320 7.57 -4.86 20.57
CA TYR A 320 6.82 -4.29 19.46
C TYR A 320 6.35 -5.42 18.56
N SER A 321 5.07 -5.42 18.23
CA SER A 321 4.58 -6.19 17.10
C SER A 321 4.89 -5.45 15.79
N CYS A 322 4.87 -6.17 14.67
CA CYS A 322 4.99 -5.52 13.36
C CYS A 322 3.89 -4.48 13.10
N PHE A 323 2.68 -4.67 13.63
CA PHE A 323 1.61 -3.67 13.49
C PHE A 323 1.89 -2.40 14.29
N ASP A 324 2.43 -2.52 15.51
CA ASP A 324 2.80 -1.33 16.30
C ASP A 324 3.74 -0.42 15.51
N ILE A 325 4.77 -1.01 14.89
CA ILE A 325 5.79 -0.26 14.18
C ILE A 325 5.25 0.25 12.85
N THR A 326 4.66 -0.64 12.04
CA THR A 326 4.26 -0.28 10.69
C THR A 326 3.10 0.70 10.69
N PHE A 327 2.08 0.51 11.53
CA PHE A 327 0.96 1.46 11.58
C PHE A 327 1.38 2.80 12.17
N TYR A 328 2.24 2.82 13.20
CA TYR A 328 2.80 4.08 13.72
C TYR A 328 3.56 4.83 12.62
N PHE A 329 4.45 4.13 11.91
CA PHE A 329 5.25 4.71 10.84
C PHE A 329 4.39 5.25 9.69
N LEU A 330 3.42 4.48 9.22
CA LEU A 330 2.50 4.88 8.15
C LEU A 330 1.61 6.05 8.58
N ALA A 331 1.14 6.07 9.82
CA ALA A 331 0.30 7.16 10.32
C ALA A 331 1.06 8.50 10.34
N ILE A 332 2.33 8.51 10.77
CA ILE A 332 3.19 9.71 10.74
C ILE A 332 3.45 10.17 9.30
N ILE A 333 3.74 9.24 8.37
CA ILE A 333 3.93 9.56 6.95
C ILE A 333 2.66 10.15 6.32
N MET A 334 1.51 9.54 6.59
CA MET A 334 0.24 10.00 6.02
C MET A 334 -0.12 11.38 6.57
N TYR A 335 0.03 11.60 7.87
CA TYR A 335 -0.24 12.89 8.48
C TYR A 335 0.71 13.97 7.95
N SER A 336 2.02 13.66 7.83
CA SER A 336 3.00 14.61 7.29
C SER A 336 2.69 15.03 5.86
N LYS A 337 2.23 14.08 5.03
CA LYS A 337 1.84 14.32 3.63
C LYS A 337 0.56 15.15 3.54
N GLU A 338 -0.52 14.71 4.17
CA GLU A 338 -1.85 15.34 3.99
C GLU A 338 -1.95 16.68 4.73
N SER A 339 -1.12 16.93 5.75
CA SER A 339 -1.00 18.23 6.42
C SER A 339 0.05 19.17 5.80
N ASN A 340 0.73 18.77 4.72
CA ASN A 340 1.86 19.52 4.12
C ASN A 340 3.00 19.85 5.11
N ARG A 341 3.24 18.97 6.10
CA ARG A 341 4.27 19.13 7.15
C ARG A 341 5.50 18.24 6.90
N TYR A 342 5.79 17.95 5.63
CA TYR A 342 6.87 17.04 5.23
C TYR A 342 8.22 17.39 5.90
N ASN A 343 8.61 18.66 5.84
CA ASN A 343 9.92 19.11 6.35
C ASN A 343 10.05 18.93 7.87
N GLU A 344 8.95 19.04 8.61
CA GLU A 344 8.94 18.87 10.06
C GLU A 344 9.20 17.41 10.46
N TYR A 345 8.52 16.47 9.79
CA TYR A 345 8.62 15.05 10.12
C TYR A 345 9.78 14.33 9.44
N LYS A 346 10.46 14.96 8.47
CA LYS A 346 11.52 14.35 7.66
C LYS A 346 12.58 13.62 8.49
N ASN A 347 13.06 14.25 9.56
CA ASN A 347 14.10 13.67 10.40
C ASN A 347 13.59 12.45 11.17
N MET A 348 12.45 12.59 11.83
CA MET A 348 11.79 11.51 12.57
C MET A 348 11.50 10.31 11.67
N ILE A 349 10.92 10.53 10.48
CA ILE A 349 10.62 9.48 9.50
C ILE A 349 11.90 8.75 9.07
N SER A 350 12.95 9.48 8.71
CA SER A 350 14.23 8.89 8.29
C SER A 350 14.88 8.04 9.40
N SER A 351 14.86 8.55 10.63
CA SER A 351 15.42 7.87 11.81
C SER A 351 14.61 6.62 12.18
N LEU A 352 13.28 6.72 12.25
CA LEU A 352 12.40 5.58 12.49
C LEU A 352 12.56 4.49 11.42
N TYR A 353 12.61 4.88 10.15
CA TYR A 353 12.80 3.94 9.04
C TYR A 353 14.09 3.14 9.21
N ARG A 354 15.22 3.82 9.41
CA ARG A 354 16.51 3.18 9.61
C ARG A 354 16.52 2.27 10.83
N LYS A 355 16.03 2.77 11.98
CA LYS A 355 16.09 2.02 13.24
C LYS A 355 15.18 0.78 13.19
N TYR A 356 13.96 0.91 12.70
CA TYR A 356 12.98 -0.18 12.72
C TYR A 356 13.00 -1.08 11.49
N PHE A 357 13.05 -0.55 10.27
CA PHE A 357 12.88 -1.36 9.06
C PHE A 357 14.20 -1.95 8.57
N ILE A 358 15.31 -1.23 8.77
CA ILE A 358 16.63 -1.67 8.30
C ILE A 358 17.40 -2.42 9.39
N ASN A 359 17.49 -1.86 10.60
CA ASN A 359 18.44 -2.34 11.61
C ASN A 359 17.86 -3.28 12.66
N SER A 360 16.53 -3.39 12.79
CA SER A 360 15.92 -4.08 13.94
C SER A 360 15.71 -5.60 13.78
N GLY A 361 15.83 -6.10 12.55
CA GLY A 361 15.41 -7.46 12.20
C GLY A 361 13.88 -7.64 12.14
N LEU A 362 13.12 -6.55 12.04
CA LEU A 362 11.67 -6.60 11.80
C LEU A 362 11.35 -7.27 10.46
N ILE A 363 12.12 -6.96 9.42
CA ILE A 363 12.01 -7.58 8.10
C ILE A 363 13.14 -8.62 7.98
N THR A 364 12.82 -9.82 7.51
CA THR A 364 13.78 -10.92 7.38
C THR A 364 14.88 -10.64 6.35
N CYS A 365 14.50 -10.07 5.21
CA CYS A 365 15.40 -9.70 4.11
C CYS A 365 14.70 -8.72 3.17
N TRP A 366 15.50 -8.08 2.30
CA TRP A 366 15.02 -7.11 1.32
C TRP A 366 15.24 -7.65 -0.09
N PRO A 367 14.23 -7.58 -0.99
CA PRO A 367 14.37 -7.99 -2.39
C PRO A 367 15.55 -7.30 -3.08
N GLU A 368 16.12 -7.95 -4.09
CA GLU A 368 17.10 -7.33 -4.98
C GLU A 368 16.49 -6.10 -5.68
N ALA A 369 17.33 -5.10 -5.97
CA ALA A 369 16.91 -4.00 -6.83
C ALA A 369 16.84 -4.47 -8.30
N PRO A 370 16.01 -3.85 -9.15
CA PRO A 370 15.98 -4.14 -10.58
C PRO A 370 17.37 -3.98 -11.20
N THR A 371 17.72 -4.84 -12.14
CA THR A 371 19.01 -4.82 -12.83
C THR A 371 19.09 -3.67 -13.85
N LEU A 372 20.27 -3.41 -14.42
CA LEU A 372 20.47 -2.31 -15.38
C LEU A 372 19.76 -2.53 -16.72
N ASP A 373 19.39 -3.77 -17.03
CA ASP A 373 18.60 -4.15 -18.20
C ASP A 373 17.09 -4.15 -17.94
N ASP A 374 16.66 -3.89 -16.70
CA ASP A 374 15.25 -3.88 -16.32
C ASP A 374 14.64 -2.48 -16.52
N ALA A 375 13.55 -2.39 -17.28
CA ALA A 375 12.85 -1.13 -17.54
C ALA A 375 12.34 -0.45 -16.25
N GLU A 376 12.05 -1.24 -15.19
CA GLU A 376 11.65 -0.73 -13.88
C GLU A 376 12.74 0.13 -13.21
N ARG A 377 14.00 -0.02 -13.63
CA ARG A 377 15.14 0.76 -13.12
C ARG A 377 15.16 2.21 -13.63
N TYR A 378 14.30 2.56 -14.59
CA TYR A 378 14.34 3.83 -15.31
C TYR A 378 12.99 4.55 -15.26
N ARG A 379 13.02 5.85 -14.94
CA ARG A 379 11.81 6.69 -15.01
C ARG A 379 11.27 6.68 -16.44
N GLY A 380 9.96 6.49 -16.58
CA GLY A 380 9.29 6.44 -17.88
C GLY A 380 9.70 5.25 -18.74
N LEU A 381 10.37 4.23 -18.18
CA LEU A 381 10.77 3.00 -18.87
C LEU A 381 11.73 3.22 -20.04
N THR A 382 12.52 4.30 -20.00
CA THR A 382 13.31 4.76 -21.16
C THR A 382 14.61 4.00 -21.40
N LEU A 383 15.12 3.27 -20.41
CA LEU A 383 16.46 2.66 -20.38
C LEU A 383 17.63 3.68 -20.54
N ASN A 384 17.35 4.99 -20.46
CA ASN A 384 18.36 6.04 -20.57
C ASN A 384 19.03 6.27 -19.21
N SER A 385 20.35 6.40 -19.18
CA SER A 385 21.10 6.62 -17.93
C SER A 385 20.66 7.86 -17.14
N SER A 386 20.18 8.91 -17.81
CA SER A 386 19.64 10.12 -17.18
C SER A 386 18.37 9.88 -16.36
N ASP A 387 17.61 8.84 -16.70
CA ASP A 387 16.34 8.50 -16.07
C ASP A 387 16.51 7.39 -15.01
N MET A 388 17.73 6.87 -14.84
CA MET A 388 18.03 5.75 -13.95
C MET A 388 17.77 6.11 -12.49
N LEU A 389 17.14 5.17 -11.77
CA LEU A 389 16.95 5.23 -10.33
C LEU A 389 18.14 4.60 -9.62
N GLU A 390 18.61 5.24 -8.55
CA GLU A 390 19.67 4.71 -7.69
C GLU A 390 19.20 3.47 -6.92
N GLU A 391 20.13 2.60 -6.51
CA GLU A 391 19.78 1.36 -5.79
C GLU A 391 19.06 1.64 -4.47
N ASN A 392 19.44 2.75 -3.82
CA ASN A 392 18.82 3.25 -2.59
C ASN A 392 17.35 3.63 -2.76
N PHE A 393 16.81 3.68 -3.98
CA PHE A 393 15.37 3.84 -4.20
C PHE A 393 14.59 2.53 -3.96
N PHE A 394 15.25 1.38 -4.03
CA PHE A 394 14.64 0.05 -3.93
C PHE A 394 15.02 -0.68 -2.64
N ARG A 395 16.25 -0.50 -2.15
CA ARG A 395 16.77 -1.18 -0.96
C ARG A 395 17.98 -0.46 -0.37
N MET A 396 18.30 -0.76 0.88
CA MET A 396 19.59 -0.36 1.47
C MET A 396 20.69 -1.39 1.13
N PRO A 397 21.90 -0.95 0.72
CA PRO A 397 22.99 -1.86 0.32
C PRO A 397 23.42 -2.84 1.43
N THR A 398 23.25 -2.46 2.69
CA THR A 398 23.65 -3.26 3.86
C THR A 398 22.67 -4.38 4.21
N THR A 399 21.52 -4.45 3.54
CA THR A 399 20.47 -5.43 3.86
C THR A 399 20.73 -6.76 3.16
N SER A 400 20.39 -7.88 3.81
CA SER A 400 20.47 -9.19 3.16
C SER A 400 19.34 -9.39 2.15
N THR A 401 19.57 -10.22 1.14
CA THR A 401 18.58 -10.55 0.09
C THR A 401 17.96 -11.93 0.28
N PRO A 402 16.76 -12.20 -0.28
CA PRO A 402 16.17 -13.54 -0.27
C PRO A 402 17.12 -14.61 -0.80
N ALA A 403 17.82 -14.34 -1.91
CA ALA A 403 18.78 -15.29 -2.48
C ALA A 403 19.95 -15.58 -1.52
N SER A 404 20.44 -14.56 -0.79
CA SER A 404 21.56 -14.72 0.13
C SER A 404 21.22 -15.49 1.42
N LEU A 405 19.96 -15.43 1.88
CA LEU A 405 19.52 -16.07 3.13
C LEU A 405 18.71 -17.34 2.92
N GLY A 406 18.13 -17.56 1.74
CA GLY A 406 17.14 -18.61 1.51
C GLY A 406 15.85 -18.39 2.29
N VAL A 407 15.47 -17.12 2.52
CA VAL A 407 14.27 -16.74 3.30
C VAL A 407 13.48 -15.69 2.53
N ALA A 408 12.15 -15.79 2.54
CA ALA A 408 11.28 -14.79 1.91
C ALA A 408 11.29 -13.44 2.66
N PRO A 409 11.07 -12.31 1.95
CA PRO A 409 11.07 -10.97 2.53
C PRO A 409 9.78 -10.70 3.29
N ILE A 410 9.69 -11.16 4.54
CA ILE A 410 8.51 -11.09 5.41
C ILE A 410 8.72 -10.16 6.62
N PHE A 411 7.64 -9.65 7.17
CA PHE A 411 7.61 -9.03 8.50
C PHE A 411 7.54 -10.11 9.59
N ASN A 412 8.53 -10.11 10.48
CA ASN A 412 8.52 -10.86 11.71
C ASN A 412 7.40 -10.36 12.65
N LYS A 413 6.72 -11.29 13.32
CA LYS A 413 5.56 -10.96 14.17
C LYS A 413 5.86 -9.89 15.23
N SER A 414 7.07 -9.92 15.78
CA SER A 414 7.53 -8.98 16.81
C SER A 414 9.05 -8.84 16.88
N ILE A 415 9.49 -7.75 17.48
CA ILE A 415 10.86 -7.49 17.90
C ILE A 415 10.87 -7.00 19.35
N SER A 416 12.00 -7.16 20.04
CA SER A 416 12.18 -6.64 21.39
C SER A 416 13.24 -5.55 21.39
N TYR A 417 13.01 -4.49 22.13
CA TYR A 417 13.92 -3.37 22.29
C TYR A 417 14.38 -3.26 23.73
N SER A 418 15.68 -3.24 23.97
CA SER A 418 16.23 -3.05 25.30
C SER A 418 16.58 -1.60 25.54
N LYS A 419 15.85 -0.93 26.45
CA LYS A 419 16.13 0.48 26.83
C LYS A 419 17.54 0.67 27.38
N LYS A 420 18.09 -0.37 28.04
CA LYS A 420 19.44 -0.33 28.63
C LYS A 420 20.54 -0.42 27.57
N LYS A 421 20.35 -1.26 26.55
CA LYS A 421 21.37 -1.52 25.52
C LYS A 421 21.19 -0.65 24.26
N ASP A 422 20.07 0.08 24.18
CA ASP A 422 19.60 0.78 22.97
C ASP A 422 19.71 -0.10 21.71
N SER A 423 19.23 -1.34 21.82
CA SER A 423 19.34 -2.31 20.73
C SER A 423 18.12 -3.19 20.62
N PHE A 424 17.86 -3.62 19.38
CA PHE A 424 16.79 -4.53 19.04
C PHE A 424 17.29 -5.97 18.99
N SER A 425 16.39 -6.90 19.34
CA SER A 425 16.54 -8.32 19.09
C SER A 425 15.30 -8.86 18.37
N PRO A 426 15.48 -9.54 17.22
CA PRO A 426 14.35 -10.14 16.52
C PRO A 426 13.81 -11.32 17.32
N SER A 427 12.49 -11.53 17.26
CA SER A 427 11.94 -12.84 17.59
C SER A 427 12.14 -13.78 16.40
N GLY A 428 12.23 -15.10 16.64
CA GLY A 428 12.48 -16.07 15.58
C GLY A 428 11.53 -15.91 14.37
N SER A 429 12.07 -16.15 13.17
CA SER A 429 11.36 -15.90 11.92
C SER A 429 10.17 -16.84 11.74
N SER A 430 8.98 -16.27 11.60
CA SER A 430 7.75 -17.01 11.32
C SER A 430 6.80 -16.14 10.50
N PHE A 431 6.32 -16.70 9.40
CA PHE A 431 5.32 -16.06 8.56
C PHE A 431 3.95 -16.16 9.23
N ASP A 432 3.35 -15.00 9.50
CA ASP A 432 1.95 -14.85 9.89
C ASP A 432 1.24 -14.11 8.76
N SER A 433 0.39 -14.83 8.01
CA SER A 433 -0.13 -14.33 6.74
C SER A 433 -1.08 -13.15 6.93
N PHE A 434 -1.87 -13.12 8.00
CA PHE A 434 -2.74 -11.96 8.29
C PHE A 434 -1.91 -10.70 8.49
N LYS A 435 -0.86 -10.76 9.33
CA LYS A 435 0.01 -9.61 9.60
C LYS A 435 0.70 -9.10 8.33
N ASN A 436 1.26 -10.02 7.56
CA ASN A 436 2.01 -9.68 6.36
C ASN A 436 1.11 -9.15 5.25
N MET A 437 0.01 -9.84 4.92
CA MET A 437 -0.93 -9.38 3.89
C MET A 437 -1.55 -8.03 4.24
N TYR A 438 -1.90 -7.79 5.51
CA TYR A 438 -2.44 -6.49 5.93
C TYR A 438 -1.41 -5.37 5.74
N ILE A 439 -0.16 -5.59 6.17
CA ILE A 439 0.92 -4.60 6.02
C ILE A 439 1.19 -4.32 4.54
N TYR A 440 1.41 -5.36 3.73
CA TYR A 440 1.73 -5.19 2.32
C TYR A 440 0.60 -4.51 1.56
N GLN A 441 -0.64 -4.94 1.78
CA GLN A 441 -1.79 -4.33 1.11
C GLN A 441 -1.94 -2.86 1.49
N LEU A 442 -1.73 -2.51 2.77
CA LEU A 442 -1.82 -1.12 3.21
C LEU A 442 -0.69 -0.27 2.61
N ILE A 443 0.54 -0.78 2.56
CA ILE A 443 1.66 -0.09 1.90
C ILE A 443 1.39 0.09 0.40
N ILE A 444 0.94 -0.94 -0.29
CA ILE A 444 0.59 -0.88 -1.72
C ILE A 444 -0.51 0.15 -1.95
N PHE A 445 -1.58 0.09 -1.17
CA PHE A 445 -2.70 1.04 -1.28
C PHE A 445 -2.25 2.49 -1.08
N LEU A 446 -1.38 2.75 -0.11
CA LEU A 446 -0.95 4.11 0.22
C LEU A 446 0.13 4.67 -0.72
N PHE A 447 1.06 3.83 -1.19
CA PHE A 447 2.27 4.31 -1.87
C PHE A 447 2.37 3.95 -3.36
N LYS A 448 1.55 3.04 -3.89
CA LYS A 448 1.60 2.66 -5.32
C LYS A 448 1.56 3.87 -6.25
N ASP A 449 0.57 4.75 -6.07
CA ASP A 449 0.38 5.87 -6.99
C ASP A 449 1.47 6.94 -6.81
N ASP A 450 2.00 7.13 -5.59
CA ASP A 450 3.14 8.01 -5.35
C ASP A 450 4.40 7.48 -6.05
N PHE A 451 4.65 6.18 -5.96
CA PHE A 451 5.74 5.52 -6.67
C PHE A 451 5.58 5.70 -8.18
N MET A 452 4.42 5.38 -8.73
CA MET A 452 4.15 5.50 -10.17
C MET A 452 4.28 6.94 -10.68
N ARG A 453 3.95 7.95 -9.86
CA ARG A 453 4.19 9.36 -10.21
C ARG A 453 5.68 9.68 -10.19
N GLU A 454 6.42 9.25 -9.17
CA GLU A 454 7.86 9.51 -9.06
C GLU A 454 8.68 8.82 -10.16
N THR A 455 8.19 7.69 -10.67
CA THR A 455 8.79 6.94 -11.77
C THR A 455 8.21 7.28 -13.15
N ASN A 456 7.38 8.33 -13.26
CA ASN A 456 6.76 8.79 -14.51
C ASN A 456 5.91 7.72 -15.24
N LEU A 457 5.34 6.75 -14.53
CA LEU A 457 4.42 5.74 -15.07
C LEU A 457 2.97 6.23 -15.16
N ILE A 458 2.63 7.25 -14.38
CA ILE A 458 1.38 8.02 -14.50
C ILE A 458 1.72 9.51 -14.44
N LYS A 459 0.85 10.33 -15.04
CA LYS A 459 1.01 11.78 -15.01
C LYS A 459 0.92 12.28 -13.56
N SER A 460 1.73 13.27 -13.24
CA SER A 460 1.52 14.08 -12.05
C SER A 460 0.29 14.96 -12.29
N ASP A 461 -0.80 14.73 -11.56
CA ASP A 461 -1.90 15.67 -11.55
C ASP A 461 -1.40 16.98 -10.94
N LEU A 462 -1.27 18.01 -11.77
CA LEU A 462 -0.86 19.37 -11.40
C LEU A 462 -1.92 20.09 -10.54
N SER A 463 -3.08 19.49 -10.27
CA SER A 463 -4.25 20.16 -9.71
C SER A 463 -4.28 20.33 -8.18
N TYR A 464 -3.18 20.02 -7.46
CA TYR A 464 -3.02 20.38 -6.04
C TYR A 464 -1.73 21.16 -5.74
N ARG A 465 -1.05 21.71 -6.75
CA ARG A 465 0.25 22.41 -6.60
C ARG A 465 0.25 23.89 -7.02
N ASN A 466 -0.89 24.56 -7.07
CA ASN A 466 -0.90 26.03 -7.13
C ASN A 466 -0.87 26.61 -5.72
N ASN A 467 0.34 26.66 -5.14
CA ASN A 467 0.74 27.63 -4.10
C ASN A 467 2.26 27.63 -3.81
N ASP A 468 3.07 26.93 -4.61
CA ASP A 468 4.53 27.06 -4.58
C ASP A 468 4.96 28.07 -5.65
N ASN A 469 4.83 29.36 -5.34
CA ASN A 469 5.68 30.46 -5.82
C ASN A 469 5.10 31.79 -5.32
N ASN A 470 5.43 32.14 -4.08
CA ASN A 470 5.61 33.51 -3.59
C ASN A 470 6.28 33.43 -2.22
N GLN A 471 7.57 33.09 -2.22
CA GLN A 471 8.47 33.52 -1.15
C GLN A 471 9.14 34.81 -1.64
N THR A 472 8.60 35.94 -1.19
CA THR A 472 9.35 37.18 -1.09
C THR A 472 10.35 37.02 0.05
N ASP A 473 11.63 36.94 -0.31
CA ASP A 473 12.75 37.10 0.62
C ASP A 473 12.75 38.55 1.14
N GLU A 474 12.27 38.76 2.36
CA GLU A 474 12.55 39.97 3.14
C GLU A 474 13.76 39.72 4.05
N THR A 475 14.95 40.03 3.54
CA THR A 475 16.11 40.36 4.40
C THR A 475 16.29 41.87 4.44
N TYR A 476 15.98 42.43 5.62
CA TYR A 476 16.39 43.76 6.02
C TYR A 476 17.91 43.85 6.12
N THR A 477 18.51 44.76 5.34
CA THR A 477 19.71 45.51 5.73
C THR A 477 19.63 46.88 5.09
N ASP A 478 19.52 47.90 5.93
CA ASP A 478 19.79 49.30 5.59
C ASP A 478 21.23 49.43 5.10
N ASP A 479 21.44 50.02 3.92
CA ASP A 479 22.55 50.94 3.73
C ASP A 479 22.31 51.91 2.58
N ILE A 480 22.73 53.14 2.84
CA ILE A 480 22.45 54.38 2.11
C ILE A 480 23.40 54.50 0.91
N SER A 481 22.89 55.05 -0.21
CA SER A 481 23.48 56.17 -0.97
C SER A 481 23.66 56.01 -2.49
N LEU A 482 23.33 57.12 -3.18
CA LEU A 482 23.83 57.64 -4.47
C LEU A 482 23.14 57.23 -5.79
N ARG A 483 22.24 58.12 -6.22
CA ARG A 483 22.24 58.90 -7.50
C ARG A 483 23.58 58.83 -8.28
N GLU A 484 23.67 58.90 -9.61
CA GLU A 484 22.95 59.70 -10.62
C GLU A 484 23.47 59.24 -12.01
N ASP A 485 22.70 59.53 -13.07
CA ASP A 485 23.18 59.93 -14.41
C ASP A 485 23.82 58.89 -15.37
N THR A 486 23.69 58.92 -16.71
CA THR A 486 23.01 59.77 -17.72
C THR A 486 23.18 59.11 -19.11
N ILE A 487 22.19 59.32 -20.00
CA ILE A 487 22.25 59.72 -21.45
C ILE A 487 23.01 58.81 -22.47
N GLU A 488 22.33 58.42 -23.56
CA GLU A 488 22.63 58.76 -24.99
C GLU A 488 22.01 57.76 -26.01
N THR A 489 20.98 58.20 -26.73
CA THR A 489 20.69 57.87 -28.15
C THR A 489 21.43 58.88 -29.04
N PRO A 490 21.79 58.66 -30.33
CA PRO A 490 21.01 58.08 -31.46
C PRO A 490 21.89 57.25 -32.46
N ASP A 491 21.45 56.61 -33.56
CA ASP A 491 21.04 57.10 -34.90
C ASP A 491 20.74 55.82 -35.76
N ALA A 492 19.59 55.69 -36.45
CA ALA A 492 19.30 56.05 -37.85
C ALA A 492 19.98 55.20 -38.96
N ASN A 493 19.17 54.49 -39.77
CA ASN A 493 19.27 54.46 -41.25
C ASN A 493 18.00 53.86 -41.91
N LEU A 494 17.53 54.57 -42.97
CA LEU A 494 16.51 54.25 -43.97
C LEU A 494 17.07 53.23 -45.01
N GLU A 495 16.39 52.58 -45.96
CA GLU A 495 15.34 52.89 -46.98
C GLU A 495 14.63 51.54 -47.37
N ASP A 496 13.40 51.38 -47.88
CA ASP A 496 12.84 51.70 -49.22
C ASP A 496 11.30 51.42 -49.19
N ILE A 497 10.39 52.34 -49.54
CA ILE A 497 9.74 52.63 -50.85
C ILE A 497 8.55 51.70 -51.27
N GLU A 498 7.38 52.35 -51.41
CA GLU A 498 6.22 52.16 -52.32
C GLU A 498 4.98 51.27 -52.02
N ASN A 499 3.86 52.00 -51.80
CA ASN A 499 2.55 51.94 -52.47
C ASN A 499 1.74 50.63 -52.57
N THR A 500 0.52 50.63 -52.03
CA THR A 500 -0.74 50.89 -52.78
C THR A 500 -1.97 50.89 -51.85
N ILE A 501 -2.84 51.89 -52.06
CA ILE A 501 -4.14 52.16 -51.41
C ILE A 501 -5.27 51.37 -52.10
N LEU A 502 -6.31 50.95 -51.37
CA LEU A 502 -7.76 51.01 -51.70
C LEU A 502 -8.54 50.13 -50.69
N ILE A 503 -9.18 50.69 -49.66
CA ILE A 503 -10.56 51.22 -49.58
C ILE A 503 -11.67 50.18 -49.83
N SER A 504 -12.48 49.99 -48.78
CA SER A 504 -13.95 49.89 -48.67
C SER A 504 -14.38 48.69 -47.82
N LYS A 505 -14.80 48.89 -46.58
CA LYS A 505 -16.08 49.44 -46.05
C LYS A 505 -17.23 48.42 -46.06
N ASN A 506 -17.80 48.28 -44.85
CA ASN A 506 -19.25 48.15 -44.56
C ASN A 506 -19.85 46.76 -44.85
N ASP A 507 -20.79 46.23 -44.08
CA ASP A 507 -21.51 46.68 -42.88
C ASP A 507 -22.09 45.44 -42.19
N ASP A 508 -22.48 45.65 -40.94
CA ASP A 508 -23.36 44.85 -40.09
C ASP A 508 -24.53 44.14 -40.78
N LEU A 509 -24.99 43.02 -40.21
CA LEU A 509 -26.31 42.87 -39.54
C LEU A 509 -26.79 41.40 -39.45
N THR A 510 -27.05 41.00 -38.20
CA THR A 510 -28.22 40.24 -37.69
C THR A 510 -28.44 38.75 -37.98
N SER A 511 -28.88 38.08 -36.89
CA SER A 511 -29.73 36.89 -36.76
C SER A 511 -29.16 35.56 -37.26
N ASN A 512 -29.13 34.45 -36.52
CA ASN A 512 -29.82 33.97 -35.32
C ASN A 512 -28.87 33.13 -34.46
#